data_AF-A0A2E8CXE5-F1
#
_entry.id   AF-A0A2E8CXE5-F1
#
_cell.length_a   1.000
_cell.length_b   1.000
_cell.length_c   1.000
_cell.angle_alpha   90.00
_cell.angle_beta   90.00
_cell.angle_gamma   90.00
#
_symmetry.space_group_name_H-M   'P 1'
#
loop_
_entity.id
_entity.type
_entity.pdbx_description
1 polymer ?
#
loop_
_entity_poly.entity_id
_entity_poly.type
_entity_poly.pdbx_seq_one_letter_code
_entity_poly.pdbx_strand_id
1 'polypeptide(L)'
;MYALRSTIVIPTESLDHYCSNRGLRPVNFIKADVEGYELELLHGAERILREDRPRLFLECVDGYHGKVSLERVLAMLRDLDYEGFSFPKERMRPLSDFRVGYHQWKPFTERWNIDFAFFPKECDSAIRLVQAA
;
A
#
# COMPACT_ATOMS: atom_id res chain seq x y z
N MET A 1 36.94 3.63 -2.09
CA MET A 1 36.66 4.47 -0.91
C MET A 1 35.33 3.99 -0.33
N TYR A 2 35.34 3.26 0.78
CA TYR A 2 34.12 2.68 1.36
C TYR A 2 33.35 3.78 2.11
N ALA A 3 32.09 3.98 1.78
CA ALA A 3 31.20 4.88 2.52
C ALA A 3 31.06 4.36 3.96
N LEU A 4 31.34 5.21 4.95
CA LEU A 4 31.03 4.94 6.35
C LEU A 4 29.52 4.74 6.47
N ARG A 5 29.08 3.55 6.90
CA ARG A 5 27.70 3.30 7.31
C ARG A 5 27.50 3.95 8.68
N SER A 6 26.85 5.09 8.74
CA SER A 6 26.30 5.63 9.98
C SER A 6 24.85 5.16 10.13
N THR A 7 24.53 4.60 11.30
CA THR A 7 23.16 4.28 11.68
C THR A 7 22.64 5.42 12.55
N ILE A 8 21.47 5.96 12.20
CA ILE A 8 20.72 6.86 13.07
C ILE A 8 19.47 6.14 13.56
N VAL A 9 19.11 6.38 14.82
CA VAL A 9 17.88 5.88 15.41
C VAL A 9 16.82 6.97 15.28
N ILE A 10 15.69 6.64 14.68
CA ILE A 10 14.53 7.53 14.58
C ILE A 10 13.37 6.97 15.39
N PRO A 11 12.63 7.79 16.15
CA PRO A 11 11.40 7.35 16.79
C PRO A 11 10.34 7.04 15.74
N THR A 12 9.56 5.99 15.97
CA THR A 12 8.43 5.57 15.13
C THR A 12 7.17 5.49 15.98
N GLU A 13 6.01 5.72 15.37
CA GLU A 13 4.71 5.68 16.04
C GLU A 13 3.66 5.07 15.10
N SER A 14 2.57 4.56 15.66
CA SER A 14 1.44 4.05 14.87
C SER A 14 0.64 5.20 14.26
N LEU A 15 0.10 4.99 13.05
CA LEU A 15 -0.73 5.99 12.38
C LEU A 15 -2.01 6.29 13.18
N ASP A 16 -2.58 5.27 13.83
CA ASP A 16 -3.75 5.40 14.70
C ASP A 16 -3.51 6.39 15.85
N HIS A 17 -2.37 6.27 16.54
CA HIS A 17 -2.03 7.16 17.66
C HIS A 17 -1.72 8.58 17.14
N TYR A 18 -0.93 8.68 16.07
CA TYR A 18 -0.56 9.95 15.46
C TYR A 18 -1.78 10.78 15.02
N CYS A 19 -2.72 10.17 14.29
CA CYS A 19 -3.91 10.86 13.80
C CYS A 19 -4.88 11.22 14.92
N SER A 20 -5.04 10.34 15.93
CA SER A 20 -6.01 10.57 17.01
C SER A 20 -5.58 11.70 17.93
N ASN A 21 -4.31 11.71 18.32
CA ASN A 21 -3.77 12.76 19.19
C ASN A 21 -3.76 14.14 18.55
N ARG A 22 -3.87 14.19 17.22
CA ARG A 22 -3.88 15.43 16.43
C ARG A 22 -5.26 15.80 15.90
N GLY A 23 -6.31 15.02 16.21
CA GLY A 23 -7.67 15.27 15.70
C GLY A 23 -7.77 15.21 14.17
N LEU A 24 -6.98 14.35 13.52
CA LEU A 24 -6.92 14.21 12.06
C LEU A 24 -7.91 13.17 11.49
N ARG A 25 -8.83 12.69 12.32
CA ARG A 25 -9.85 11.70 11.94
C ARG A 25 -11.20 12.38 11.66
N PRO A 26 -12.02 11.85 10.72
CA PRO A 26 -11.77 10.64 9.93
C PRO A 26 -10.76 10.84 8.79
N VAL A 27 -9.95 9.82 8.51
CA VAL A 27 -8.99 9.82 7.38
C VAL A 27 -9.67 9.27 6.13
N ASN A 28 -9.69 10.05 5.04
CA ASN A 28 -10.35 9.64 3.79
C ASN A 28 -9.40 8.97 2.78
N PHE A 29 -8.10 9.23 2.89
CA PHE A 29 -7.09 8.74 1.95
C PHE A 29 -5.72 8.58 2.62
N ILE A 30 -5.00 7.52 2.25
CA ILE A 30 -3.61 7.28 2.68
C ILE A 30 -2.76 7.00 1.43
N LYS A 31 -1.69 7.78 1.25
CA LYS A 31 -0.56 7.42 0.38
C LYS A 31 0.57 6.90 1.25
N ALA A 32 1.16 5.76 0.89
CA ALA A 32 2.32 5.23 1.59
C ALA A 32 3.38 4.73 0.61
N ASP A 33 4.60 5.19 0.84
CA ASP A 33 5.84 4.64 0.32
C ASP A 33 6.79 4.65 1.51
N VAL A 34 6.93 3.50 2.16
CA VAL A 34 7.60 3.36 3.46
C VAL A 34 8.79 2.41 3.38
N GLU A 35 9.31 2.21 2.16
CA GLU A 35 10.59 1.54 1.88
C GLU A 35 10.71 0.15 2.53
N GLY A 36 9.59 -0.57 2.59
CA GLY A 36 9.51 -1.96 3.05
C GLY A 36 8.83 -2.20 4.39
N TYR A 37 8.14 -1.19 4.92
CA TYR A 37 7.41 -1.24 6.19
C TYR A 37 5.89 -1.17 5.99
N GLU A 38 5.39 -1.57 4.82
CA GLU A 38 3.98 -1.40 4.46
C GLU A 38 3.08 -2.22 5.38
N LEU A 39 3.50 -3.42 5.79
CA LEU A 39 2.72 -4.25 6.71
C LEU A 39 2.67 -3.66 8.12
N GLU A 40 3.78 -3.13 8.64
CA GLU A 40 3.86 -2.42 9.91
C GLU A 40 3.01 -1.15 9.90
N LEU A 41 3.03 -0.39 8.80
CA LEU A 41 2.16 0.76 8.61
C LEU A 41 0.69 0.36 8.68
N LEU A 42 0.29 -0.71 7.99
CA LEU A 42 -1.09 -1.18 7.99
C LEU A 42 -1.52 -1.67 9.39
N HIS A 43 -0.66 -2.38 10.10
CA HIS A 43 -0.90 -2.76 11.50
C HIS A 43 -1.02 -1.54 12.43
N GLY A 44 -0.17 -0.53 12.23
CA GLY A 44 -0.24 0.73 12.96
C GLY A 44 -1.45 1.61 12.61
N ALA A 45 -2.19 1.27 11.57
CA ALA A 45 -3.38 1.98 11.09
C ALA A 45 -4.66 1.16 11.22
N GLU A 46 -4.66 0.04 11.97
CA GLU A 46 -5.76 -0.93 11.96
C GLU A 46 -7.11 -0.29 12.29
N ARG A 47 -7.15 0.64 13.26
CA ARG A 47 -8.40 1.29 13.65
C ARG A 47 -8.86 2.28 12.58
N ILE A 48 -7.98 3.12 12.05
CA ILE A 48 -8.28 4.02 10.92
C ILE A 48 -8.79 3.22 9.73
N LEU A 49 -8.12 2.12 9.39
CA LEU A 49 -8.56 1.24 8.32
C LEU A 49 -9.98 0.80 8.62
N ARG A 50 -10.24 0.11 9.73
CA ARG A 50 -11.55 -0.45 10.09
C ARG A 50 -12.69 0.58 10.17
N GLU A 51 -12.43 1.74 10.77
CA GLU A 51 -13.46 2.71 11.13
C GLU A 51 -13.64 3.83 10.10
N ASP A 52 -12.54 4.43 9.62
CA ASP A 52 -12.60 5.57 8.69
C ASP A 52 -12.69 5.13 7.22
N ARG A 53 -12.31 3.87 6.95
CA ARG A 53 -12.34 3.24 5.64
C ARG A 53 -11.70 4.10 4.53
N PRO A 54 -10.44 4.57 4.71
CA PRO A 54 -9.77 5.37 3.68
C PRO A 54 -9.52 4.56 2.41
N ARG A 55 -9.49 5.25 1.26
CA ARG A 55 -8.87 4.72 0.05
C ARG A 55 -7.34 4.73 0.23
N LEU A 56 -6.65 3.74 -0.32
CA LEU A 56 -5.20 3.59 -0.15
C LEU A 56 -4.49 3.66 -1.49
N PHE A 57 -3.30 4.25 -1.49
CA PHE A 57 -2.32 4.12 -2.56
C PHE A 57 -0.98 3.73 -1.93
N LEU A 58 -0.54 2.50 -2.18
CA LEU A 58 0.66 1.91 -1.59
C LEU A 58 1.69 1.63 -2.69
N GLU A 59 2.94 2.01 -2.44
CA GLU A 59 4.09 1.55 -3.20
C GLU A 59 4.68 0.30 -2.51
N CYS A 60 4.59 -0.85 -3.16
CA CYS A 60 5.05 -2.13 -2.62
C CYS A 60 5.97 -2.84 -3.61
N VAL A 61 7.21 -3.14 -3.19
CA VAL A 61 8.13 -4.02 -3.92
C VAL A 61 8.24 -5.33 -3.16
N ASP A 62 7.83 -6.45 -3.74
CA ASP A 62 7.89 -7.75 -3.08
C ASP A 62 9.34 -8.14 -2.76
N GLY A 63 9.59 -8.62 -1.54
CA GLY A 63 10.93 -8.97 -1.06
C GLY A 63 11.86 -7.78 -0.82
N TYR A 64 11.38 -6.53 -0.90
CA TYR A 64 12.22 -5.36 -0.69
C TYR A 64 12.82 -5.33 0.72
N HIS A 65 14.14 -5.16 0.79
CA HIS A 65 14.96 -5.33 2.00
C HIS A 65 14.72 -6.66 2.77
N GLY A 66 14.12 -7.68 2.13
CA GLY A 66 13.70 -8.92 2.78
C GLY A 66 12.54 -8.77 3.77
N LYS A 67 11.84 -7.62 3.75
CA LYS A 67 10.77 -7.28 4.71
C LYS A 67 9.38 -7.36 4.10
N VAL A 68 9.25 -6.95 2.85
CA VAL A 68 7.94 -6.88 2.18
C VAL A 68 7.50 -8.27 1.74
N SER A 69 6.28 -8.62 2.12
CA SER A 69 5.51 -9.67 1.48
C SER A 69 4.24 -9.02 0.92
N LEU A 70 4.22 -8.83 -0.40
CA LEU A 70 3.04 -8.27 -1.07
C LEU A 70 1.82 -9.15 -0.79
N GLU A 71 1.98 -10.47 -0.77
CA GLU A 71 0.92 -11.40 -0.41
C GLU A 71 0.29 -11.09 0.96
N ARG A 72 1.11 -10.81 1.99
CA ARG A 72 0.59 -10.49 3.33
C ARG A 72 -0.13 -9.14 3.37
N VAL A 73 0.39 -8.14 2.66
CA VAL A 73 -0.28 -6.83 2.50
C VAL A 73 -1.65 -7.02 1.85
N LEU A 74 -1.70 -7.76 0.73
CA LEU A 74 -2.94 -8.06 0.01
C LEU A 74 -3.93 -8.86 0.87
N ALA A 75 -3.45 -9.85 1.61
CA ALA A 75 -4.28 -10.67 2.48
C ALA A 75 -4.91 -9.84 3.61
N MET A 76 -4.12 -9.01 4.29
CA MET A 76 -4.62 -8.15 5.37
C MET A 76 -5.70 -7.19 4.87
N LEU A 77 -5.48 -6.53 3.73
CA LEU A 77 -6.45 -5.60 3.16
C LEU A 77 -7.72 -6.31 2.69
N ARG A 78 -7.59 -7.49 2.08
CA ARG A 78 -8.74 -8.32 1.72
C ARG A 78 -9.57 -8.72 2.95
N ASP A 79 -8.93 -9.07 4.06
CA ASP A 79 -9.60 -9.45 5.31
C ASP A 79 -10.32 -8.25 5.96
N LEU A 80 -9.90 -7.02 5.63
CA LEU A 80 -10.56 -5.76 5.99
C LEU A 80 -11.63 -5.32 4.97
N ASP A 81 -11.97 -6.19 4.03
CA ASP A 81 -12.92 -6.01 2.93
C ASP A 81 -12.54 -4.90 1.92
N TYR A 82 -11.25 -4.85 1.58
CA TYR A 82 -10.74 -3.97 0.53
C TYR A 82 -10.58 -4.73 -0.78
N GLU A 83 -10.87 -4.03 -1.87
CA GLU A 83 -10.53 -4.46 -3.21
C GLU A 83 -9.28 -3.72 -3.68
N GLY A 84 -8.31 -4.47 -4.22
CA GLY A 84 -7.03 -3.94 -4.66
C GLY A 84 -6.88 -4.00 -6.18
N PHE A 85 -6.10 -3.06 -6.71
CA PHE A 85 -5.75 -2.91 -8.10
C PHE A 85 -4.28 -2.57 -8.23
N SER A 86 -3.62 -3.09 -9.27
CA SER A 86 -2.32 -2.55 -9.70
C SER A 86 -2.54 -1.29 -10.53
N PHE A 87 -1.64 -0.31 -10.44
CA PHE A 87 -1.74 0.97 -11.14
C PHE A 87 -0.55 1.22 -12.08
N PRO A 88 -0.35 0.42 -13.15
CA PRO A 88 0.74 0.66 -14.09
C PRO A 88 0.50 1.96 -14.89
N LYS A 89 1.28 3.00 -14.59
CA LYS A 89 1.37 4.30 -15.28
C LYS A 89 0.06 5.10 -15.38
N GLU A 90 -0.89 4.63 -16.19
CA GLU A 90 -2.06 5.41 -16.62
C GLU A 90 -3.39 4.71 -16.35
N ARG A 91 -3.39 3.41 -16.02
CA ARG A 91 -4.64 2.65 -15.84
C ARG A 91 -4.56 1.69 -14.66
N MET A 92 -5.68 1.59 -13.97
CA MET A 92 -5.90 0.55 -12.97
C MET A 92 -6.14 -0.79 -13.66
N ARG A 93 -5.54 -1.84 -13.12
CA ARG A 93 -5.69 -3.23 -13.57
C ARG A 93 -6.05 -4.11 -12.37
N PRO A 94 -6.98 -5.06 -12.53
CA PRO A 94 -7.27 -6.05 -11.49
C PRO A 94 -5.99 -6.73 -11.00
N LEU A 95 -5.91 -7.02 -9.70
CA LEU A 95 -4.77 -7.77 -9.15
C LEU A 95 -4.60 -9.16 -9.77
N SER A 96 -5.67 -9.73 -10.35
CA SER A 96 -5.61 -10.98 -11.12
C SER A 96 -4.73 -10.91 -12.35
N ASP A 97 -4.36 -9.72 -12.82
CA ASP A 97 -3.45 -9.51 -13.95
C ASP A 97 -2.01 -9.30 -13.46
N PHE A 98 -1.85 -8.88 -12.20
CA PHE A 98 -0.55 -8.61 -11.61
C PHE A 98 0.22 -9.90 -11.29
N ARG A 99 1.52 -9.88 -11.56
CA ARG A 99 2.44 -11.02 -11.38
C ARG A 99 3.78 -10.47 -10.92
N VAL A 100 4.21 -10.80 -9.70
CA VAL A 100 5.51 -10.35 -9.13
C VAL A 100 6.66 -10.69 -10.08
N GLY A 101 6.79 -11.94 -10.51
CA GLY A 101 7.87 -12.39 -11.40
C GLY A 101 7.86 -11.81 -12.82
N TYR A 102 6.88 -10.98 -13.18
CA TYR A 102 6.82 -10.30 -14.48
C TYR A 102 6.86 -8.78 -14.33
N HIS A 103 6.01 -8.22 -13.48
CA HIS A 103 5.90 -6.78 -13.24
C HIS A 103 6.94 -6.24 -12.28
N GLN A 104 7.60 -7.11 -11.50
CA GLN A 104 8.67 -6.72 -10.58
C GLN A 104 10.00 -7.43 -10.85
N TRP A 105 10.14 -8.10 -11.99
CA TRP A 105 11.38 -8.78 -12.35
C TRP A 105 12.55 -7.81 -12.61
N LYS A 106 12.28 -6.71 -13.32
CA LYS A 106 13.30 -5.70 -13.64
C LYS A 106 12.77 -4.29 -13.38
N PRO A 107 13.39 -3.55 -12.44
CA PRO A 107 13.03 -2.17 -12.14
C PRO A 107 13.10 -1.25 -13.37
N PHE A 108 12.24 -0.23 -13.36
CA PHE A 108 12.23 0.87 -14.35
C PHE A 108 12.02 0.44 -15.81
N THR A 109 11.44 -0.73 -16.04
CA THR A 109 10.98 -1.14 -17.37
C THR A 109 9.55 -0.64 -17.62
N GLU A 110 9.07 -0.72 -18.86
CA GLU A 110 7.69 -0.33 -19.18
C GLU A 110 6.61 -1.11 -18.41
N ARG A 111 6.96 -2.31 -17.95
CA ARG A 111 6.08 -3.23 -17.21
C ARG A 111 6.27 -3.14 -15.71
N TRP A 112 7.24 -2.34 -15.25
CA TRP A 112 7.53 -2.16 -13.84
C TRP A 112 6.31 -1.56 -13.15
N ASN A 113 5.81 -2.25 -12.11
CA ASN A 113 4.72 -1.74 -11.30
C ASN A 113 4.93 -2.07 -9.82
N ILE A 114 4.92 -1.01 -9.02
CA ILE A 114 4.93 -1.06 -7.56
C ILE A 114 3.73 -0.35 -6.97
N ASP A 115 2.97 0.33 -7.81
CA ASP A 115 1.83 1.13 -7.41
C ASP A 115 0.60 0.24 -7.29
N PHE A 116 -0.02 0.30 -6.11
CA PHE A 116 -1.25 -0.42 -5.81
C PHE A 116 -2.26 0.52 -5.18
N ALA A 117 -3.49 0.46 -5.68
CA ALA A 117 -4.61 1.24 -5.16
C ALA A 117 -5.62 0.30 -4.52
N PHE A 118 -6.15 0.68 -3.36
CA PHE A 118 -7.14 -0.12 -2.64
C PHE A 118 -8.35 0.70 -2.22
N PHE A 119 -9.53 0.09 -2.32
CA PHE A 119 -10.81 0.72 -2.05
C PHE A 119 -11.61 -0.18 -1.11
N PRO A 120 -12.28 0.37 -0.08
CA PRO A 120 -13.31 -0.36 0.64
C PRO A 120 -14.39 -0.84 -0.34
N LYS A 121 -14.85 -2.09 -0.25
CA LYS A 121 -15.83 -2.64 -1.22
C LYS A 121 -17.19 -1.94 -1.22
N GLU A 122 -17.56 -1.28 -0.14
CA GLU A 122 -18.75 -0.42 -0.08
C GLU A 122 -18.68 0.81 -1.02
N CYS A 123 -17.49 1.19 -1.51
CA CYS A 123 -17.29 2.23 -2.52
C CYS A 123 -17.51 1.71 -3.96
N ASP A 124 -18.76 1.36 -4.27
CA ASP A 124 -19.22 0.72 -5.51
C ASP A 124 -18.92 1.55 -6.80
N SER A 125 -18.90 2.89 -6.71
CA SER A 125 -18.69 3.76 -7.89
C SER A 125 -17.25 3.76 -8.42
N ALA A 126 -16.25 3.61 -7.54
CA ALA A 126 -14.84 3.57 -7.95
C ALA A 126 -14.48 2.23 -8.60
N ILE A 127 -15.00 1.12 -8.07
CA ILE A 127 -14.78 -0.23 -8.58
C ILE A 127 -15.35 -0.38 -10.00
N ARG A 128 -16.56 0.15 -10.24
CA ARG A 128 -17.21 0.12 -11.57
C ARG A 128 -16.45 0.90 -12.63
N LEU A 129 -15.86 2.04 -12.28
CA LEU A 129 -15.08 2.86 -13.23
C LEU A 129 -13.81 2.13 -13.69
N VAL A 130 -13.19 1.35 -12.81
CA VAL A 130 -12.01 0.55 -13.16
C VAL A 130 -12.37 -0.65 -14.03
N GLN A 131 -13.51 -1.29 -13.76
CA GLN A 131 -13.98 -2.45 -14.53
C GLN A 131 -14.50 -2.07 -15.93
N ALA A 132 -14.83 -0.81 -16.18
CA ALA A 132 -15.37 -0.31 -17.44
C ALA A 132 -14.32 0.24 -18.43
N ALA A 133 -13.01 0.22 -18.09
CA ALA A 133 -11.91 0.86 -18.83
C ALA A 133 -10.89 -0.13 -19.40
#